data_AF-A0A354V5L1-F1
#
_entry.id   AF-A0A354V5L1-F1
#
_cell.length_a   1.000
_cell.length_b   1.000
_cell.length_c   1.000
_cell.angle_alpha   90.00
_cell.angle_beta   90.00
_cell.angle_gamma   90.00
#
_symmetry.space_group_name_H-M   'P 1'
#
loop_
_entity.id
_entity.type
_entity.pdbx_description
1 polymer ?
#
loop_
_entity_poly.entity_id
_entity_poly.type
_entity_poly.pdbx_seq_one_letter_code
_entity_poly.pdbx_strand_id
1 'polypeptide(L)' 'MLAEFPEIGRDASHVRPGYRKIETASHSVFYRNTPVGVVIVRVLHQRMDFARHL' A
#
# COMPACT_ATOMS: atom_id res chain seq x y z
N MET A 1 8.78 -10.41 -3.42
CA MET A 1 7.30 -10.25 -3.35
C MET A 1 6.77 -9.00 -4.07
N LEU A 2 6.85 -7.76 -3.53
CA LEU A 2 6.23 -6.59 -4.21
C LEU A 2 6.87 -6.23 -5.57
N ALA A 3 8.19 -6.40 -5.70
CA ALA A 3 8.88 -6.15 -6.98
C ALA A 3 8.55 -7.20 -8.06
N GLU A 4 8.23 -8.43 -7.65
CA GLU A 4 7.90 -9.54 -8.56
C GLU A 4 6.41 -9.57 -8.89
N PHE A 5 5.56 -9.21 -7.92
CA PHE A 5 4.11 -9.24 -8.01
C PHE A 5 3.53 -7.91 -7.51
N PRO A 6 3.65 -6.82 -8.27
CA PRO A 6 3.22 -5.48 -7.84
C PRO A 6 1.68 -5.36 -7.71
N GLU A 7 0.92 -6.27 -8.31
CA GLU A 7 -0.55 -6.23 -8.27
C GLU A 7 -1.17 -6.89 -7.02
N ILE A 8 -0.38 -7.49 -6.13
CA ILE A 8 -0.89 -8.22 -4.95
C ILE A 8 -1.58 -7.34 -3.90
N GLY A 9 -1.22 -6.06 -3.84
CA GLY A 9 -1.83 -5.11 -2.92
C GLY A 9 -3.26 -4.79 -3.33
N ARG A 10 -4.10 -4.42 -2.37
CA ARG A 10 -5.48 -3.97 -2.63
C ARG A 10 -5.48 -2.59 -3.25
N ASP A 11 -6.50 -2.29 -4.06
CA ASP A 11 -6.71 -0.93 -4.57
C ASP A 11 -6.86 0.06 -3.41
N ALA A 12 -6.07 1.14 -3.46
CA ALA A 12 -6.14 2.26 -2.53
C ALA A 12 -6.39 3.57 -3.28
N SER A 13 -7.10 3.50 -4.41
CA SER A 13 -7.45 4.65 -5.25
C SER A 13 -8.31 5.67 -4.52
N HIS A 14 -9.00 5.26 -3.45
CA HIS A 14 -9.71 6.15 -2.52
C HIS A 14 -8.77 7.11 -1.77
N VAL A 15 -7.50 6.76 -1.56
CA VAL A 15 -6.47 7.67 -1.03
C VAL A 15 -5.90 8.53 -2.15
N ARG A 16 -5.52 7.91 -3.26
CA ARG A 16 -5.07 8.58 -4.48
C ARG A 16 -5.12 7.61 -5.67
N PRO A 17 -5.61 8.01 -6.86
CA PRO A 17 -5.66 7.13 -8.01
C PRO A 17 -4.33 6.43 -8.32
N GLY A 18 -4.39 5.12 -8.58
CA GLY A 18 -3.22 4.29 -8.88
C GLY A 18 -2.41 3.87 -7.65
N TYR A 19 -2.86 4.18 -6.44
CA TYR A 19 -2.26 3.65 -5.21
C TYR A 19 -2.77 2.25 -4.92
N ARG A 20 -1.88 1.46 -4.33
CA ARG A 20 -2.16 0.14 -3.79
C ARG A 20 -1.68 0.06 -2.35
N LYS A 21 -2.28 -0.85 -1.59
CA LYS A 21 -1.99 -1.07 -0.18
C LYS A 21 -1.76 -2.54 0.11
N ILE A 22 -0.73 -2.86 0.87
CA ILE A 22 -0.54 -4.19 1.46
C ILE A 22 -0.39 -4.07 2.98
N GLU A 23 -0.98 -5.00 3.71
CA GLU A 23 -0.79 -5.16 5.15
C GLU A 23 0.34 -6.16 5.40
N THR A 24 1.29 -5.79 6.25
CA THR A 24 2.42 -6.65 6.64
C THR A 24 2.55 -6.58 8.15
N ALA A 25 2.31 -7.69 8.84
CA ALA A 25 2.32 -7.77 10.31
C ALA A 25 1.66 -6.55 10.99
N SER A 26 2.47 -5.61 11.51
CA SER A 26 2.00 -4.41 12.21
C SER A 26 2.03 -3.13 11.36
N HIS A 27 2.19 -3.22 10.05
CA HIS A 27 2.34 -2.09 9.14
C HIS A 27 1.43 -2.17 7.92
N SER A 28 0.98 -1.00 7.48
CA SER A 28 0.29 -0.79 6.22
C SER A 28 1.23 -0.07 5.26
N VAL A 29 1.53 -0.69 4.12
CA VAL A 29 2.43 -0.15 3.11
C VAL A 29 1.60 0.33 1.92
N PHE A 30 1.66 1.64 1.66
CA PHE A 30 1.07 2.27 0.47
C PHE A 30 2.14 2.43 -0.59
N TYR A 31 1.82 2.01 -1.80
CA TYR A 31 2.74 2.04 -2.93
C TYR A 31 1.98 2.31 -4.23
N ARG A 32 2.72 2.55 -5.31
CA ARG A 32 2.16 2.61 -6.67
C ARG A 32 3.05 1.87 -7.65
N ASN A 33 2.44 1.39 -8.71
CA ASN A 33 3.16 0.72 -9.80
C ASN A 33 3.69 1.78 -10.77
N THR A 34 4.86 1.51 -11.30
CA THR A 34 5.54 2.32 -12.31
C THR A 34 6.05 1.38 -13.41
N PRO A 35 6.37 1.90 -14.61
CA PRO A 35 6.87 1.06 -15.70
C PRO A 35 8.15 0.28 -15.36
N VAL A 36 8.92 0.76 -14.38
CA VAL A 36 10.22 0.19 -14.00
C VAL A 36 10.19 -0.52 -12.64
N GLY A 37 9.02 -0.65 -12.01
CA GLY A 37 8.87 -1.32 -10.72
C GLY A 37 7.89 -0.63 -9.77
N VAL A 38 8.13 -0.72 -8.47
CA VAL A 38 7.23 -0.22 -7.42
C VAL A 38 7.86 0.96 -6.68
N VAL A 39 7.08 2.01 -6.45
CA VAL A 39 7.46 3.10 -5.55
C VAL A 39 6.67 2.98 -4.25
N ILE A 40 7.38 2.77 -3.15
CA ILE A 40 6.80 2.86 -1.80
C ILE A 40 6.54 4.32 -1.48
N VAL A 41 5.29 4.66 -1.21
CA VAL A 41 4.88 6.04 -0.92
C VAL A 41 4.89 6.29 0.58
N ARG A 42 4.29 5.39 1.36
CA ARG A 42 4.22 5.49 2.83
C ARG A 42 4.22 4.11 3.48
N VAL A 43 4.79 4.04 4.68
CA VAL A 43 4.64 2.92 5.59
C VAL A 43 4.07 3.48 6.89
N LEU A 44 2.90 2.99 7.27
CA LEU A 44 2.22 3.37 8.51
C LEU A 44 2.22 2.17 9.45
N HIS A 45 2.35 2.40 10.74
CA HIS A 45 2.04 1.37 11.72
C HIS A 45 0.51 1.20 11.78
N GLN A 46 -0.01 -0.02 11.89
CA GLN A 46 -1.44 -0.34 11.86
C GLN A 46 -2.25 0.38 12.95
N ARG A 47 -1.60 0.82 14.03
CA ARG A 47 -2.23 1.63 15.10
C ARG A 47 -2.45 3.09 14.71
N MET A 48 -1.77 3.56 13.66
CA MET A 48 -1.96 4.87 13.05
C MET A 48 -2.88 4.81 11.82
N ASP A 49 -3.31 3.62 11.41
CA ASP A 49 -4.26 3.46 10.31
C ASP A 49 -5.67 3.75 10.82
N PHE A 50 -6.06 5.02 10.67
CA PHE A 50 -7.32 5.59 11.17
C PHE A 50 -8.57 4.85 10.64
N ALA A 51 -8.46 4.12 9.52
CA ALA A 51 -9.54 3.34 8.95
C ALA A 51 -9.94 2.09 9.77
N ARG A 52 -9.15 1.68 10.78
CA ARG A 52 -9.52 0.58 11.70
C ARG A 52 -10.33 1.02 12.94
N HIS A 53 -10.65 2.31 13.06
CA HIS A 53 -11.50 2.85 14.14
C HIS A 53 -12.85 3.36 13.60
N LEU A 54 -13.48 2.57 12.71
CA LEU A 54 -14.89 2.69 12.35
C LEU A 54 -15.63 1.45 12.82
#